data_AF-A0A2P4SVT2-F1
#
_entry.id   AF-A0A2P4SVT2-F1
#
_cell.length_a   1.000
_cell.length_b   1.000
_cell.length_c   1.000
_cell.angle_alpha   90.00
_cell.angle_beta   90.00
_cell.angle_gamma   90.00
#
_symmetry.space_group_name_H-M   'P 1'
#
loop_
_entity.id
_entity.type
_entity.pdbx_description
1 polymer ?
#
loop_
_entity_poly.entity_id
_entity_poly.type
_entity_poly.pdbx_seq_one_letter_code
_entity_poly.pdbx_strand_id
1 'polypeptide(L)'
;VGGWNITDKGKAKDFNETLQILMGRYNTFPFFRVHVGPSPFDPKTNVIQIDHPEFEMPAESKFKKKNYLEEKAPAIDWLSCLQAVFHPMPMNLSQQIAVHDMDYLRSMSLLIEKWHKERVPHIYMIVCLVGNLSPALDSRFQDARQELSKILHGKMESKLSPDERWRKCLTDTSSFFEPVLGQMIVKEIFPQQNKKLAEQMFSEIQDTFCGQLDQVEWMDEQTRQEAKVLVSKLQVEIGYPTYILQTAKVNLEYQNVEINEDTFFLNVVACLKRMRENAFSKLLQHHSQDIWQVVPWAVHSYYSLRNHMVVFPAGMFRSPFFHVQFPSAVNFGAIGVFMAHELLHAFYSYMLPGGCPTCNSTVLQKSIDCLVEQYESFGFKINGTFTLLENTADTGGLAIAYQVF
;
A
#
# COMPACT_ATOMS: atom_id res chain seq x y z
N VAL A 1 19.61 -23.47 -1.33
CA VAL A 1 20.25 -22.27 -0.75
C VAL A 1 21.54 -22.55 0.05
N GLY A 2 22.18 -23.73 -0.07
CA GLY A 2 23.42 -24.04 0.68
C GLY A 2 23.23 -24.94 1.91
N GLY A 3 21.97 -25.20 2.30
CA GLY A 3 21.62 -26.02 3.46
C GLY A 3 21.53 -25.20 4.75
N TRP A 4 21.04 -25.81 5.83
CA TRP A 4 20.99 -25.20 7.15
C TRP A 4 21.81 -26.04 8.11
N ASN A 5 22.68 -25.42 8.91
CA ASN A 5 23.54 -26.14 9.84
C ASN A 5 22.80 -26.91 10.95
N ILE A 6 21.47 -26.73 11.06
CA ILE A 6 20.59 -27.53 11.93
C ILE A 6 20.32 -28.92 11.32
N THR A 7 20.27 -29.03 9.98
CA THR A 7 19.89 -30.26 9.29
C THR A 7 21.06 -31.03 8.71
N ASP A 8 22.19 -30.37 8.39
CA ASP A 8 23.46 -31.00 8.01
C ASP A 8 24.62 -29.98 8.11
N LYS A 9 25.90 -30.41 8.04
CA LYS A 9 27.04 -29.50 7.82
C LYS A 9 26.91 -28.87 6.43
N GLY A 10 26.06 -27.85 6.30
CA GLY A 10 25.81 -27.15 5.06
C GLY A 10 27.13 -26.72 4.41
N LYS A 11 27.24 -26.84 3.09
CA LYS A 11 28.39 -26.28 2.37
C LYS A 11 28.33 -24.76 2.55
N ALA A 12 29.36 -24.18 3.18
CA ALA A 12 29.48 -22.73 3.30
C ALA A 12 29.40 -22.13 1.89
N LYS A 13 28.24 -21.58 1.55
CA LYS A 13 28.06 -20.80 0.34
C LYS A 13 28.50 -19.37 0.60
N ASP A 14 28.95 -18.70 -0.45
CA ASP A 14 29.22 -17.28 -0.37
C ASP A 14 27.96 -16.52 0.11
N PHE A 15 28.18 -15.50 0.94
CA PHE A 15 27.11 -14.68 1.52
C PHE A 15 26.26 -14.02 0.43
N ASN A 16 26.91 -13.39 -0.55
CA ASN A 16 26.25 -12.68 -1.64
C ASN A 16 25.56 -13.68 -2.59
N GLU A 17 26.16 -14.83 -2.88
CA GLU A 17 25.51 -15.89 -3.67
C GLU A 17 24.20 -16.36 -3.01
N THR A 18 24.22 -16.55 -1.68
CA THR A 18 23.01 -16.97 -0.94
C THR A 18 21.95 -15.88 -0.98
N LEU A 19 22.34 -14.62 -0.70
CA LEU A 19 21.45 -13.47 -0.73
C LEU A 19 20.78 -13.30 -2.11
N GLN A 20 21.55 -13.42 -3.20
CA GLN A 20 21.05 -13.37 -4.58
C GLN A 20 20.02 -14.46 -4.86
N ILE A 21 20.24 -15.70 -4.39
CA ILE A 21 19.28 -16.79 -4.57
C ILE A 21 17.98 -16.48 -3.81
N LEU A 22 18.07 -15.99 -2.58
CA LEU A 22 16.90 -15.67 -1.77
C LEU A 22 16.05 -14.56 -2.40
N MET A 23 16.68 -13.47 -2.81
CA MET A 23 16.02 -12.34 -3.44
C MET A 23 15.48 -12.72 -4.83
N GLY A 24 16.30 -13.38 -5.65
CA GLY A 24 15.97 -13.70 -7.03
C GLY A 24 14.98 -14.85 -7.19
N ARG A 25 15.04 -15.89 -6.36
CA ARG A 25 14.20 -17.09 -6.53
C ARG A 25 13.00 -17.15 -5.60
N TYR A 26 13.14 -16.60 -4.40
CA TYR A 26 12.13 -16.75 -3.34
C TYR A 26 11.55 -15.40 -2.90
N ASN A 27 11.86 -14.30 -3.60
CA ASN A 27 11.40 -12.96 -3.27
C ASN A 27 11.58 -12.63 -1.77
N THR A 28 12.69 -13.08 -1.19
CA THR A 28 13.00 -12.98 0.25
C THR A 28 14.10 -11.96 0.43
N PHE A 29 13.87 -11.00 1.33
CA PHE A 29 14.72 -9.81 1.52
C PHE A 29 15.16 -9.69 2.99
N PRO A 30 16.21 -10.43 3.41
CA PRO A 30 16.60 -10.50 4.83
C PRO A 30 17.10 -9.16 5.38
N PHE A 31 17.88 -8.41 4.59
CA PHE A 31 18.60 -7.23 5.09
C PHE A 31 18.05 -5.89 4.58
N PHE A 32 17.45 -5.87 3.40
CA PHE A 32 16.89 -4.66 2.79
C PHE A 32 15.86 -5.07 1.75
N ARG A 33 14.80 -4.27 1.59
CA ARG A 33 13.79 -4.47 0.54
C ARG A 33 14.21 -3.78 -0.75
N VAL A 34 13.91 -4.42 -1.87
CA VAL A 34 14.00 -3.80 -3.19
C VAL A 34 12.64 -3.89 -3.84
N HIS A 35 12.10 -2.76 -4.25
CA HIS A 35 10.83 -2.70 -4.97
C HIS A 35 10.86 -1.62 -6.05
N VAL A 36 9.87 -1.63 -6.92
CA VAL A 36 9.68 -0.60 -7.95
C VAL A 36 8.47 0.24 -7.55
N GLY A 37 8.68 1.55 -7.46
CA GLY A 37 7.63 2.48 -7.08
C GLY A 37 7.83 3.84 -7.72
N PRO A 38 6.85 4.76 -7.58
CA PRO A 38 6.93 6.06 -8.22
C PRO A 38 8.06 6.87 -7.60
N SER A 39 8.80 7.59 -8.46
CA SER A 39 9.86 8.49 -8.04
C SER A 39 9.30 9.54 -7.08
N PRO A 40 9.98 9.79 -5.96
CA PRO A 40 9.60 10.85 -5.03
C PRO A 40 9.63 12.26 -5.63
N PHE A 41 10.36 12.44 -6.74
CA PHE A 41 10.60 13.74 -7.38
C PHE A 41 9.84 13.91 -8.70
N ASP A 42 9.44 12.80 -9.32
CA ASP A 42 8.58 12.78 -10.50
C ASP A 42 7.62 11.58 -10.41
N PRO A 43 6.41 11.79 -9.87
CA PRO A 43 5.42 10.74 -9.69
C PRO A 43 5.04 9.98 -10.97
N LYS A 44 5.35 10.52 -12.16
CA LYS A 44 5.05 9.89 -13.47
C LYS A 44 6.08 8.83 -13.87
N THR A 45 7.20 8.75 -13.17
CA THR A 45 8.28 7.80 -13.44
C THR A 45 8.40 6.79 -12.32
N ASN A 46 8.62 5.52 -12.67
CA ASN A 46 8.95 4.49 -11.68
C ASN A 46 10.47 4.39 -11.56
N VAL A 47 10.94 4.19 -10.33
CA VAL A 47 12.35 4.00 -10.00
C VAL A 47 12.50 2.82 -9.06
N ILE A 48 13.69 2.21 -9.06
CA ILE A 48 14.03 1.19 -8.07
C ILE A 48 14.19 1.89 -6.73
N GLN A 49 13.58 1.32 -5.70
CA GLN A 49 13.60 1.83 -4.34
C GLN A 49 14.22 0.80 -3.41
N ILE A 50 15.08 1.26 -2.52
CA ILE A 50 15.72 0.45 -1.49
C ILE A 50 15.33 0.99 -0.13
N ASP A 51 14.83 0.08 0.70
CA ASP A 51 14.33 0.39 2.01
C ASP A 51 14.79 -0.64 3.06
N HIS A 52 14.62 -0.29 4.33
CA HIS A 52 14.82 -1.23 5.42
C HIS A 52 13.75 -2.34 5.41
N PRO A 53 14.00 -3.51 6.03
CA PRO A 53 13.18 -4.71 5.80
C PRO A 53 11.81 -4.72 6.49
N GLU A 54 11.58 -3.89 7.51
CA GLU A 54 10.46 -4.01 8.45
C GLU A 54 9.50 -2.81 8.55
N PHE A 55 9.56 -1.79 7.68
CA PHE A 55 8.64 -0.64 7.85
C PHE A 55 8.33 0.12 6.56
N GLU A 56 7.16 0.78 6.57
CA GLU A 56 6.65 1.76 5.60
C GLU A 56 6.45 3.11 6.32
N MET A 57 7.55 3.74 6.77
CA MET A 57 7.50 5.12 7.27
C MET A 57 8.06 6.07 6.22
N PRO A 58 7.54 7.31 6.12
CA PRO A 58 7.99 8.26 5.12
C PRO A 58 9.37 8.77 5.49
N ALA A 59 10.41 8.13 4.98
CA ALA A 59 11.76 8.67 5.04
C ALA A 59 11.89 9.82 4.01
N GLU A 60 12.69 10.83 4.34
CA GLU A 60 13.15 11.82 3.35
C GLU A 60 13.95 11.09 2.26
N SER A 61 13.26 10.71 1.18
CA SER A 61 13.87 10.01 0.07
C SER A 61 14.85 10.94 -0.68
N LYS A 62 16.11 10.52 -0.80
CA LYS A 62 17.11 11.24 -1.62
C LYS A 62 17.57 10.32 -2.75
N PHE A 63 17.57 10.82 -3.99
CA PHE A 63 18.16 10.08 -5.10
C PHE A 63 19.65 9.86 -4.87
N LYS A 64 20.10 8.61 -5.01
CA LYS A 64 21.51 8.26 -4.98
C LYS A 64 21.85 7.42 -6.22
N LYS A 65 23.02 7.69 -6.81
CA LYS A 65 23.55 6.83 -7.88
C LYS A 65 23.98 5.50 -7.27
N LYS A 66 23.90 4.40 -8.01
CA LYS A 66 24.31 3.08 -7.51
C LYS A 66 25.76 3.01 -7.01
N ASN A 67 26.70 3.71 -7.65
CA ASN A 67 28.10 3.81 -7.17
C ASN A 67 28.20 4.39 -5.75
N TYR A 68 27.22 5.18 -5.32
CA TYR A 68 27.15 5.70 -3.95
C TYR A 68 26.78 4.61 -2.93
N LEU A 69 25.97 3.62 -3.31
CA LEU A 69 25.66 2.47 -2.46
C LEU A 69 26.88 1.57 -2.29
N GLU A 70 27.64 1.33 -3.35
CA GLU A 70 28.90 0.57 -3.28
C GLU A 70 29.93 1.26 -2.36
N GLU A 71 29.98 2.60 -2.36
CA GLU A 71 30.86 3.35 -1.46
C GLU A 71 30.37 3.33 0.01
N LYS A 72 29.07 3.49 0.25
CA LYS A 72 28.53 3.69 1.61
C LYS A 72 28.07 2.40 2.29
N ALA A 73 27.81 1.36 1.53
CA ALA A 73 27.39 0.05 2.02
C ALA A 73 28.09 -1.09 1.23
N PRO A 74 29.44 -1.17 1.30
CA PRO A 74 30.26 -2.08 0.47
C PRO A 74 30.08 -3.58 0.75
N ALA A 75 29.45 -3.97 1.86
CA ALA A 75 29.27 -5.38 2.23
C ALA A 75 28.39 -6.17 1.25
N ILE A 76 27.54 -5.46 0.50
CA ILE A 76 26.57 -6.03 -0.43
C ILE A 76 27.10 -5.89 -1.85
N ASP A 77 27.08 -6.99 -2.61
CA ASP A 77 27.22 -6.93 -4.06
C ASP A 77 25.91 -6.41 -4.69
N TRP A 78 25.76 -5.08 -4.68
CA TRP A 78 24.54 -4.40 -5.15
C TRP A 78 24.22 -4.71 -6.61
N LEU A 79 25.24 -4.77 -7.49
CA LEU A 79 25.01 -5.09 -8.89
C LEU A 79 24.44 -6.49 -9.05
N SER A 80 25.06 -7.49 -8.45
CA SER A 80 24.60 -8.87 -8.59
C SER A 80 23.25 -9.10 -7.89
N CYS A 81 23.01 -8.48 -6.73
CA CYS A 81 21.71 -8.57 -6.05
C CYS A 81 20.59 -7.95 -6.89
N LEU A 82 20.78 -6.73 -7.41
CA LEU A 82 19.81 -6.09 -8.28
C LEU A 82 19.62 -6.88 -9.58
N GLN A 83 20.70 -7.42 -10.15
CA GLN A 83 20.63 -8.27 -11.34
C GLN A 83 19.84 -9.56 -11.08
N ALA A 84 19.93 -10.15 -9.89
CA ALA A 84 19.15 -11.33 -9.50
C ALA A 84 17.65 -11.00 -9.30
N VAL A 85 17.35 -9.85 -8.68
CA VAL A 85 15.97 -9.36 -8.50
C VAL A 85 15.32 -9.05 -9.84
N PHE A 86 16.02 -8.34 -10.72
CA PHE A 86 15.45 -7.82 -11.97
C PHE A 86 15.74 -8.69 -13.22
N HIS A 87 16.29 -9.88 -13.05
CA HIS A 87 16.48 -10.84 -14.14
C HIS A 87 15.15 -11.12 -14.87
N PRO A 88 15.11 -11.07 -16.23
CA PRO A 88 16.23 -11.09 -17.16
C PRO A 88 16.78 -9.72 -17.62
N MET A 89 16.31 -8.60 -17.08
CA MET A 89 16.78 -7.27 -17.51
C MET A 89 18.26 -7.05 -17.14
N PRO A 90 19.10 -6.53 -18.04
CA PRO A 90 20.46 -6.15 -17.70
C PRO A 90 20.44 -4.91 -16.78
N MET A 91 21.02 -5.05 -15.58
CA MET A 91 21.20 -3.94 -14.64
C MET A 91 22.54 -3.25 -14.90
N ASN A 92 22.51 -1.92 -15.08
CA ASN A 92 23.73 -1.12 -15.25
C ASN A 92 24.03 -0.24 -14.02
N LEU A 93 25.24 0.30 -13.96
CA LEU A 93 25.71 1.15 -12.84
C LEU A 93 25.11 2.56 -12.87
N SER A 94 24.56 3.00 -14.00
CA SER A 94 24.00 4.34 -14.20
C SER A 94 22.54 4.49 -13.77
N GLN A 95 21.85 3.39 -13.45
CA GLN A 95 20.43 3.42 -13.13
C GLN A 95 20.17 4.17 -11.80
N GLN A 96 19.18 5.07 -11.81
CA GLN A 96 18.81 5.82 -10.62
C GLN A 96 18.07 4.93 -9.62
N ILE A 97 18.45 5.04 -8.35
CA ILE A 97 17.86 4.30 -7.24
C ILE A 97 17.45 5.32 -6.17
N ALA A 98 16.20 5.25 -5.74
CA ALA A 98 15.74 5.98 -4.57
C ALA A 98 16.14 5.19 -3.32
N VAL A 99 16.84 5.84 -2.40
CA VAL A 99 17.21 5.24 -1.12
C VAL A 99 16.56 6.03 -0.02
N HIS A 100 15.80 5.33 0.81
CA HIS A 100 14.97 5.92 1.85
C HIS A 100 15.75 6.12 3.14
N ASP A 101 16.57 5.15 3.56
CA ASP A 101 17.39 5.24 4.77
C ASP A 101 18.85 4.85 4.52
N MET A 102 19.69 5.85 4.22
CA MET A 102 21.12 5.63 3.98
C MET A 102 21.91 5.32 5.25
N ASP A 103 21.48 5.78 6.42
CA ASP A 103 22.20 5.55 7.67
C ASP A 103 21.94 4.13 8.19
N TYR A 104 20.73 3.60 7.97
CA TYR A 104 20.44 2.18 8.11
C TYR A 104 21.37 1.33 7.22
N LEU A 105 21.42 1.60 5.91
CA LEU A 105 22.23 0.80 4.98
C LEU A 105 23.73 0.82 5.33
N ARG A 106 24.26 1.98 5.76
CA ARG A 106 25.64 2.09 6.24
C ARG A 106 25.89 1.21 7.46
N SER A 107 24.99 1.30 8.45
CA SER A 107 25.10 0.54 9.71
C SER A 107 24.96 -0.97 9.47
N MET A 108 24.02 -1.36 8.60
CA MET A 108 23.84 -2.72 8.13
C MET A 108 25.11 -3.26 7.46
N SER A 109 25.73 -2.49 6.56
CA SER A 109 26.97 -2.89 5.89
C SER A 109 28.08 -3.19 6.89
N LEU A 110 28.28 -2.32 7.89
CA LEU A 110 29.30 -2.52 8.92
C LEU A 110 29.05 -3.80 9.75
N LEU A 111 27.78 -4.10 10.06
CA LEU A 111 27.41 -5.33 10.76
C LEU A 111 27.68 -6.57 9.90
N ILE A 112 27.35 -6.53 8.61
CA ILE A 112 27.61 -7.64 7.69
C ILE A 112 29.13 -7.85 7.55
N GLU A 113 29.93 -6.81 7.34
CA GLU A 113 31.39 -6.93 7.27
C GLU A 113 31.99 -7.56 8.53
N LYS A 114 31.46 -7.22 9.70
CA LYS A 114 31.93 -7.81 10.96
C LYS A 114 31.56 -9.30 11.09
N TRP A 115 30.37 -9.72 10.63
CA TRP A 115 29.83 -11.06 10.92
C TRP A 115 29.75 -12.01 9.70
N HIS A 116 30.03 -11.57 8.46
CA HIS A 116 29.85 -12.38 7.25
C HIS A 116 30.71 -13.66 7.20
N LYS A 117 31.83 -13.67 7.94
CA LYS A 117 32.68 -14.86 8.10
C LYS A 117 32.15 -15.82 9.17
N GLU A 118 31.25 -15.35 10.02
CA GLU A 118 30.53 -16.13 11.01
C GLU A 118 29.25 -16.74 10.41
N ARG A 119 28.65 -17.67 11.14
CA ARG A 119 27.44 -18.38 10.67
C ARG A 119 26.17 -17.55 10.80
N VAL A 120 26.20 -16.47 11.58
CA VAL A 120 25.02 -15.73 12.00
C VAL A 120 24.25 -15.14 10.82
N PRO A 121 24.89 -14.44 9.85
CA PRO A 121 24.14 -13.89 8.71
C PRO A 121 23.51 -14.98 7.85
N HIS A 122 24.18 -16.12 7.64
CA HIS A 122 23.58 -17.26 6.92
C HIS A 122 22.40 -17.86 7.67
N ILE A 123 22.49 -18.04 8.99
CA ILE A 123 21.36 -18.53 9.80
C ILE A 123 20.18 -17.57 9.68
N TYR A 124 20.42 -16.27 9.80
CA TYR A 124 19.38 -15.25 9.67
C TYR A 124 18.71 -15.29 8.28
N MET A 125 19.50 -15.38 7.20
CA MET A 125 18.97 -15.55 5.84
C MET A 125 18.05 -16.78 5.71
N ILE A 126 18.44 -17.91 6.30
CA ILE A 126 17.62 -19.13 6.30
C ILE A 126 16.34 -18.95 7.13
N VAL A 127 16.42 -18.30 8.29
CA VAL A 127 15.25 -18.00 9.13
C VAL A 127 14.26 -17.11 8.38
N CYS A 128 14.72 -16.07 7.67
CA CYS A 128 13.87 -15.24 6.82
C CYS A 128 13.20 -16.05 5.71
N LEU A 129 13.95 -16.95 5.05
CA LEU A 129 13.41 -17.83 4.02
C LEU A 129 12.34 -18.78 4.56
N VAL A 130 12.59 -19.40 5.72
CA VAL A 130 11.61 -20.26 6.41
C VAL A 130 10.39 -19.44 6.81
N GLY A 131 10.59 -18.22 7.34
CA GLY A 131 9.50 -17.31 7.67
C GLY A 131 8.61 -16.99 6.47
N ASN A 132 9.21 -16.77 5.30
CA ASN A 132 8.49 -16.47 4.06
C ASN A 132 7.75 -17.69 3.49
N LEU A 133 8.37 -18.88 3.52
CA LEU A 133 7.82 -20.09 2.88
C LEU A 133 6.97 -20.96 3.82
N SER A 134 7.09 -20.79 5.14
CA SER A 134 6.34 -21.55 6.15
C SER A 134 4.81 -21.50 6.00
N PRO A 135 4.17 -20.41 5.51
CA PRO A 135 2.72 -20.41 5.29
C PRO A 135 2.26 -21.44 4.26
N ALA A 136 3.18 -21.90 3.39
CA ALA A 136 2.93 -22.91 2.37
C ALA A 136 3.21 -24.36 2.82
N LEU A 137 3.63 -24.55 4.08
CA LEU A 137 3.95 -25.84 4.67
C LEU A 137 2.78 -26.40 5.50
N ASP A 138 2.95 -27.62 6.00
CA ASP A 138 1.92 -28.30 6.79
C ASP A 138 1.61 -27.61 8.13
N SER A 139 0.57 -28.10 8.81
CA SER A 139 0.02 -27.49 10.02
C SER A 139 1.06 -27.30 11.12
N ARG A 140 2.10 -28.13 11.22
CA ARG A 140 3.13 -28.00 12.27
C ARG A 140 3.88 -26.68 12.16
N PHE A 141 4.15 -26.23 10.94
CA PHE A 141 4.81 -24.93 10.71
C PHE A 141 3.86 -23.77 10.97
N GLN A 142 2.57 -23.93 10.62
CA GLN A 142 1.56 -22.91 10.85
C GLN A 142 1.30 -22.73 12.36
N ASP A 143 1.21 -23.83 13.12
CA ASP A 143 1.07 -23.82 14.57
C ASP A 143 2.26 -23.11 15.25
N ALA A 144 3.50 -23.43 14.84
CA ALA A 144 4.70 -22.79 15.38
C ALA A 144 4.74 -21.29 15.10
N ARG A 145 4.29 -20.86 13.91
CA ARG A 145 4.19 -19.44 13.55
C ARG A 145 3.15 -18.71 14.39
N GLN A 146 1.98 -19.33 14.61
CA GLN A 146 0.94 -18.76 15.46
C GLN A 146 1.40 -18.62 16.91
N GLU A 147 2.12 -19.61 17.45
CA GLU A 147 2.71 -19.54 18.78
C GLU A 147 3.70 -18.38 18.90
N LEU A 148 4.59 -18.23 17.92
CA LEU A 148 5.53 -17.10 17.88
C LEU A 148 4.80 -15.75 17.79
N SER A 149 3.80 -15.62 16.91
CA SER A 149 3.00 -14.39 16.77
C SER A 149 2.28 -14.03 18.07
N LYS A 150 1.73 -15.03 18.76
CA LYS A 150 1.09 -14.87 20.07
C LYS A 150 2.07 -14.32 21.12
N ILE A 151 3.29 -14.84 21.17
CA ILE A 151 4.33 -14.40 22.11
C ILE A 151 4.79 -12.97 21.80
N LEU A 152 5.02 -12.65 20.52
CA LEU A 152 5.58 -11.35 20.12
C LEU A 152 4.56 -10.21 20.16
N HIS A 153 3.33 -10.46 19.75
CA HIS A 153 2.33 -9.40 19.53
C HIS A 153 1.15 -9.46 20.50
N GLY A 154 1.08 -10.47 21.37
CA GLY A 154 -0.05 -10.67 22.30
C GLY A 154 -1.39 -10.96 21.60
N LYS A 155 -1.41 -11.04 20.26
CA LYS A 155 -2.59 -11.36 19.46
C LYS A 155 -2.63 -12.86 19.19
N MET A 156 -3.71 -13.50 19.62
CA MET A 156 -4.08 -14.80 19.09
C MET A 156 -4.67 -14.54 17.69
N GLU A 157 -3.93 -14.82 16.63
CA GLU A 157 -4.60 -15.12 15.37
C GLU A 157 -5.56 -16.26 15.68
N SER A 158 -6.86 -16.08 15.39
CA SER A 158 -7.83 -17.14 15.62
C SER A 158 -7.31 -18.38 14.93
N LYS A 159 -7.10 -19.47 15.69
CA LYS A 159 -6.86 -20.78 15.08
C LYS A 159 -8.05 -21.01 14.17
N LEU A 160 -7.83 -20.83 12.86
CA LEU A 160 -8.85 -21.07 11.86
C LEU A 160 -9.33 -22.49 12.11
N SER A 161 -10.62 -22.64 12.38
CA SER A 161 -11.23 -23.97 12.40
C SER A 161 -10.86 -24.67 11.09
N PRO A 162 -10.72 -26.01 11.06
CA PRO A 162 -10.70 -26.74 9.80
C PRO A 162 -11.80 -26.29 8.82
N ASP A 163 -12.97 -25.88 9.34
CA ASP A 163 -14.10 -25.34 8.59
C ASP A 163 -13.87 -23.95 7.96
N GLU A 164 -12.82 -23.24 8.38
CA GLU A 164 -12.42 -21.92 7.86
C GLU A 164 -11.19 -21.97 6.97
N ARG A 165 -10.64 -23.17 6.69
CA ARG A 165 -9.48 -23.34 5.80
C ARG A 165 -9.68 -22.66 4.44
N TRP A 166 -10.90 -22.67 3.92
CA TRP A 166 -11.25 -22.00 2.67
C TRP A 166 -11.02 -20.48 2.72
N ARG A 167 -11.22 -19.82 3.88
CA ARG A 167 -10.95 -18.38 4.06
C ARG A 167 -9.46 -18.11 3.91
N LYS A 168 -8.62 -18.93 4.52
CA LYS A 168 -7.17 -18.85 4.36
C LYS A 168 -6.76 -19.09 2.90
N CYS A 169 -7.28 -20.13 2.26
CA CYS A 169 -6.99 -20.39 0.86
C CYS A 169 -7.39 -19.21 -0.03
N LEU A 170 -8.52 -18.56 0.24
CA LEU A 170 -8.97 -17.37 -0.48
C LEU A 170 -8.03 -16.18 -0.23
N THR A 171 -7.64 -15.91 1.02
CA THR A 171 -6.67 -14.87 1.37
C THR A 171 -5.32 -15.11 0.67
N ASP A 172 -4.77 -16.32 0.78
CA ASP A 172 -3.49 -16.68 0.16
C ASP A 172 -3.57 -16.56 -1.37
N THR A 173 -4.69 -16.98 -1.99
CA THR A 173 -4.91 -16.84 -3.43
C THR A 173 -4.99 -15.37 -3.83
N SER A 174 -5.66 -14.54 -3.03
CA SER A 174 -5.80 -13.11 -3.32
C SER A 174 -4.47 -12.36 -3.33
N SER A 175 -3.50 -12.78 -2.51
CA SER A 175 -2.16 -12.17 -2.50
C SER A 175 -1.38 -12.36 -3.81
N PHE A 176 -1.74 -13.35 -4.63
CA PHE A 176 -1.08 -13.62 -5.92
C PHE A 176 -1.98 -13.28 -7.12
N PHE A 177 -3.29 -13.48 -7.01
CA PHE A 177 -4.24 -13.43 -8.13
C PHE A 177 -5.27 -12.31 -7.98
N GLU A 178 -4.89 -11.19 -7.38
CA GLU A 178 -5.80 -10.07 -7.10
C GLU A 178 -6.58 -9.58 -8.35
N PRO A 179 -5.96 -9.22 -9.49
CA PRO A 179 -6.69 -8.84 -10.71
C PRO A 179 -7.74 -9.87 -11.17
N VAL A 180 -7.43 -11.17 -11.05
CA VAL A 180 -8.33 -12.26 -11.46
C VAL A 180 -9.54 -12.34 -10.52
N LEU A 181 -9.29 -12.39 -9.22
CA LEU A 181 -10.37 -12.40 -8.22
C LEU A 181 -11.18 -11.10 -8.27
N GLY A 182 -10.52 -9.96 -8.51
CA GLY A 182 -11.15 -8.66 -8.66
C GLY A 182 -12.16 -8.67 -9.80
N GLN A 183 -11.77 -9.20 -10.96
CA GLN A 183 -12.69 -9.35 -12.09
C GLN A 183 -13.91 -10.22 -11.72
N MET A 184 -13.69 -11.35 -11.03
CA MET A 184 -14.77 -12.27 -10.65
C MET A 184 -15.72 -11.63 -9.62
N ILE A 185 -15.17 -11.03 -8.57
CA ILE A 185 -15.95 -10.47 -7.45
C ILE A 185 -16.72 -9.23 -7.90
N VAL A 186 -16.08 -8.31 -8.63
CA VAL A 186 -16.72 -7.07 -9.09
C VAL A 186 -17.92 -7.35 -9.99
N LYS A 187 -17.81 -8.35 -10.89
CA LYS A 187 -18.92 -8.76 -11.76
C LYS A 187 -20.14 -9.21 -10.95
N GLU A 188 -19.91 -9.80 -9.78
CA GLU A 188 -20.97 -10.27 -8.89
C GLU A 188 -21.54 -9.14 -8.03
N ILE A 189 -20.69 -8.30 -7.44
CA ILE A 189 -21.10 -7.38 -6.37
C ILE A 189 -21.40 -5.95 -6.84
N PHE A 190 -20.96 -5.56 -8.03
CA PHE A 190 -20.98 -4.16 -8.46
C PHE A 190 -21.50 -3.97 -9.90
N PRO A 191 -22.82 -4.11 -10.10
CA PRO A 191 -23.45 -3.91 -11.39
C PRO A 191 -23.31 -2.46 -11.86
N GLN A 192 -23.39 -2.24 -13.18
CA GLN A 192 -23.20 -0.91 -13.79
C GLN A 192 -24.14 0.17 -13.23
N GLN A 193 -25.33 -0.20 -12.76
CA GLN A 193 -26.27 0.73 -12.13
C GLN A 193 -25.71 1.30 -10.82
N ASN A 194 -25.02 0.48 -10.01
CA ASN A 194 -24.39 0.94 -8.77
C ASN A 194 -23.31 1.97 -9.09
N LYS A 195 -22.50 1.71 -10.11
CA LYS A 195 -21.47 2.65 -10.57
C LYS A 195 -22.06 4.00 -10.96
N LYS A 196 -23.09 4.01 -11.80
CA LYS A 196 -23.76 5.25 -12.24
C LYS A 196 -24.33 6.06 -11.07
N LEU A 197 -25.01 5.40 -10.14
CA LEU A 197 -25.58 6.08 -8.98
C LEU A 197 -24.48 6.61 -8.04
N ALA A 198 -23.41 5.84 -7.82
CA ALA A 198 -22.28 6.29 -7.03
C ALA A 198 -21.55 7.49 -7.63
N GLU A 199 -21.32 7.49 -8.95
CA GLU A 199 -20.74 8.62 -9.69
C GLU A 199 -21.63 9.87 -9.59
N GLN A 200 -22.95 9.69 -9.72
CA GLN A 200 -23.91 10.79 -9.55
C GLN A 200 -23.86 11.36 -8.13
N MET A 201 -23.92 10.51 -7.11
CA MET A 201 -23.85 10.95 -5.71
C MET A 201 -22.56 11.71 -5.41
N PHE A 202 -21.43 11.24 -5.94
CA PHE A 202 -20.15 11.93 -5.75
C PHE A 202 -20.15 13.30 -6.41
N SER A 203 -20.73 13.42 -7.62
CA SER A 203 -20.89 14.73 -8.29
C SER A 203 -21.72 15.70 -7.44
N GLU A 204 -22.83 15.25 -6.87
CA GLU A 204 -23.68 16.08 -6.00
C GLU A 204 -22.92 16.52 -4.73
N ILE A 205 -22.08 15.67 -4.16
CA ILE A 205 -21.19 16.01 -3.03
C ILE A 205 -20.14 17.05 -3.43
N GLN A 206 -19.51 16.89 -4.60
CA GLN A 206 -18.54 17.86 -5.11
C GLN A 206 -19.17 19.23 -5.32
N ASP A 207 -20.37 19.29 -5.90
CA ASP A 207 -21.09 20.54 -6.16
C ASP A 207 -21.46 21.23 -4.84
N THR A 208 -22.02 20.49 -3.88
CA THR A 208 -22.35 21.01 -2.55
C THR A 208 -21.12 21.52 -1.82
N PHE A 209 -20.02 20.77 -1.85
CA PHE A 209 -18.77 21.20 -1.24
C PHE A 209 -18.23 22.49 -1.88
N CYS A 210 -18.27 22.60 -3.22
CA CYS A 210 -17.88 23.83 -3.92
C CYS A 210 -18.76 25.02 -3.52
N GLY A 211 -20.06 24.81 -3.31
CA GLY A 211 -20.96 25.84 -2.79
C GLY A 211 -20.67 26.22 -1.33
N GLN A 212 -20.24 25.27 -0.50
CA GLN A 212 -19.84 25.55 0.89
C GLN A 212 -18.57 26.39 0.96
N LEU A 213 -17.62 26.21 0.03
CA LEU A 213 -16.41 27.03 -0.01
C LEU A 213 -16.74 28.53 -0.08
N ASP A 214 -17.82 28.92 -0.75
CA ASP A 214 -18.25 30.33 -0.83
C ASP A 214 -18.66 30.94 0.52
N GLN A 215 -18.99 30.11 1.50
CA GLN A 215 -19.43 30.53 2.83
C GLN A 215 -18.32 30.46 3.88
N VAL A 216 -17.15 29.92 3.54
CA VAL A 216 -16.04 29.75 4.47
C VAL A 216 -15.36 31.10 4.74
N GLU A 217 -15.46 31.55 6.00
CA GLU A 217 -14.95 32.86 6.43
C GLU A 217 -13.42 32.91 6.59
N TRP A 218 -12.76 31.78 6.81
CA TRP A 218 -11.32 31.75 7.04
C TRP A 218 -10.49 31.80 5.76
N MET A 219 -11.08 31.49 4.60
CA MET A 219 -10.45 31.63 3.29
C MET A 219 -10.78 32.99 2.67
N ASP A 220 -9.81 33.62 2.00
CA ASP A 220 -10.09 34.76 1.13
C ASP A 220 -10.66 34.31 -0.23
N GLU A 221 -11.13 35.27 -1.04
CA GLU A 221 -11.76 34.96 -2.33
C GLU A 221 -10.82 34.25 -3.31
N GLN A 222 -9.55 34.65 -3.37
CA GLN A 222 -8.59 34.01 -4.26
C GLN A 222 -8.36 32.56 -3.85
N THR A 223 -8.15 32.33 -2.55
CA THR A 223 -7.98 30.98 -1.99
C THR A 223 -9.20 30.10 -2.25
N ARG A 224 -10.42 30.64 -2.13
CA ARG A 224 -11.66 29.90 -2.47
C ARG A 224 -11.71 29.46 -3.92
N GLN A 225 -11.27 30.32 -4.85
CA GLN A 225 -11.23 29.95 -6.27
C GLN A 225 -10.16 28.88 -6.56
N GLU A 226 -8.99 29.00 -5.93
CA GLU A 226 -7.93 27.97 -6.02
C GLU A 226 -8.41 26.62 -5.45
N ALA A 227 -9.11 26.65 -4.31
CA ALA A 227 -9.75 25.49 -3.70
C ALA A 227 -10.76 24.81 -4.65
N LYS A 228 -11.62 25.58 -5.33
CA LYS A 228 -12.56 25.03 -6.33
C LYS A 228 -11.84 24.40 -7.52
N VAL A 229 -10.76 25.03 -8.00
CA VAL A 229 -9.93 24.46 -9.07
C VAL A 229 -9.27 23.15 -8.61
N LEU A 230 -8.85 23.07 -7.35
CA LEU A 230 -8.32 21.83 -6.77
C LEU A 230 -9.37 20.71 -6.84
N VAL A 231 -10.60 20.94 -6.35
CA VAL A 231 -11.70 19.95 -6.44
C VAL A 231 -11.94 19.51 -7.89
N SER A 232 -11.93 20.44 -8.84
CA SER A 232 -12.18 20.14 -10.27
C SER A 232 -11.13 19.23 -10.91
N LYS A 233 -9.93 19.18 -10.33
CA LYS A 233 -8.80 18.36 -10.81
C LYS A 233 -8.69 17.02 -10.09
N LEU A 234 -9.51 16.78 -9.08
CA LEU A 234 -9.50 15.54 -8.32
C LEU A 234 -9.88 14.36 -9.21
N GLN A 235 -9.01 13.35 -9.30
CA GLN A 235 -9.34 12.10 -9.97
C GLN A 235 -10.25 11.25 -9.06
N VAL A 236 -11.33 10.72 -9.63
CA VAL A 236 -12.35 9.97 -8.88
C VAL A 236 -12.45 8.56 -9.42
N GLU A 237 -12.06 7.58 -8.61
CA GLU A 237 -12.04 6.17 -8.99
C GLU A 237 -13.09 5.40 -8.18
N ILE A 238 -14.15 4.93 -8.86
CA ILE A 238 -15.27 4.23 -8.22
C ILE A 238 -15.39 2.81 -8.77
N GLY A 239 -15.40 1.84 -7.85
CA GLY A 239 -15.61 0.42 -8.11
C GLY A 239 -14.32 -0.36 -8.27
N TYR A 240 -13.67 -0.22 -9.41
CA TYR A 240 -12.54 -1.07 -9.78
C TYR A 240 -11.64 -0.48 -10.88
N PRO A 241 -10.35 -0.85 -10.94
CA PRO A 241 -9.46 -0.46 -12.03
C PRO A 241 -9.93 -1.05 -13.37
N THR A 242 -9.98 -0.23 -14.42
CA THR A 242 -10.52 -0.64 -15.73
C THR A 242 -9.75 -1.81 -16.37
N TYR A 243 -8.48 -2.00 -16.03
CA TYR A 243 -7.65 -3.06 -16.61
C TYR A 243 -8.06 -4.47 -16.17
N ILE A 244 -8.70 -4.65 -14.99
CA ILE A 244 -9.07 -5.99 -14.51
C ILE A 244 -10.17 -6.63 -15.36
N LEU A 245 -10.95 -5.82 -16.09
CA LEU A 245 -11.93 -6.33 -17.05
C LEU A 245 -11.31 -6.75 -18.39
N GLN A 246 -10.06 -6.37 -18.64
CA GLN A 246 -9.35 -6.64 -19.89
C GLN A 246 -8.57 -7.95 -19.76
N THR A 247 -9.23 -9.08 -20.05
CA THR A 247 -8.66 -10.44 -19.89
C THR A 247 -7.28 -10.59 -20.56
N ALA A 248 -7.04 -9.96 -21.71
CA ALA A 248 -5.74 -9.98 -22.36
C ALA A 248 -4.62 -9.32 -21.51
N LYS A 249 -4.90 -8.20 -20.84
CA LYS A 249 -3.94 -7.55 -19.94
C LYS A 249 -3.69 -8.39 -18.69
N VAL A 250 -4.74 -8.90 -18.07
CA VAL A 250 -4.62 -9.78 -16.90
C VAL A 250 -3.81 -11.04 -17.22
N ASN A 251 -4.05 -11.67 -18.38
CA ASN A 251 -3.29 -12.87 -18.78
C ASN A 251 -1.79 -12.60 -18.96
N LEU A 252 -1.39 -11.39 -19.36
CA LEU A 252 0.03 -11.04 -19.49
C LEU A 252 0.73 -11.03 -18.12
N GLU A 253 0.04 -10.61 -17.05
CA GLU A 253 0.60 -10.62 -15.68
C GLU A 253 0.89 -12.04 -15.18
N TYR A 254 0.16 -13.04 -15.67
CA TYR A 254 0.28 -14.44 -15.27
C TYR A 254 0.93 -15.33 -16.33
N GLN A 255 1.56 -14.74 -17.35
CA GLN A 255 1.94 -15.43 -18.58
C GLN A 255 2.59 -16.82 -18.45
N ASN A 256 3.60 -17.12 -17.64
CA ASN A 256 4.18 -18.48 -17.61
C ASN A 256 4.04 -19.10 -16.22
N VAL A 257 2.90 -18.84 -15.57
CA VAL A 257 2.56 -19.45 -14.28
C VAL A 257 1.87 -20.78 -14.56
N GLU A 258 2.49 -21.87 -14.11
CA GLU A 258 1.85 -23.18 -14.07
C GLU A 258 1.46 -23.49 -12.63
N ILE A 259 0.17 -23.79 -12.42
CA ILE A 259 -0.41 -24.17 -11.13
C ILE A 259 -0.81 -25.64 -11.23
N ASN A 260 -0.36 -26.45 -10.27
CA ASN A 260 -0.69 -27.86 -10.18
C ASN A 260 -1.39 -28.15 -8.84
N GLU A 261 -2.49 -28.90 -8.89
CA GLU A 261 -3.37 -29.17 -7.75
C GLU A 261 -2.65 -29.90 -6.59
N ASP A 262 -1.66 -30.73 -6.91
CA ASP A 262 -0.98 -31.58 -5.94
C ASP A 262 0.28 -30.93 -5.33
N THR A 263 0.71 -29.76 -5.84
CA THR A 263 1.99 -29.14 -5.45
C THR A 263 1.85 -27.71 -4.96
N PHE A 264 1.07 -27.49 -3.90
CA PHE A 264 0.82 -26.16 -3.32
C PHE A 264 2.10 -25.36 -3.03
N PHE A 265 3.11 -25.98 -2.41
CA PHE A 265 4.39 -25.30 -2.12
C PHE A 265 5.10 -24.83 -3.41
N LEU A 266 5.09 -25.65 -4.46
CA LEU A 266 5.71 -25.26 -5.74
C LEU A 266 4.91 -24.15 -6.43
N ASN A 267 3.57 -24.16 -6.31
CA ASN A 267 2.72 -23.07 -6.80
C ASN A 267 3.11 -21.74 -6.13
N VAL A 268 3.27 -21.73 -4.80
CA VAL A 268 3.71 -20.52 -4.06
C VAL A 268 5.07 -20.03 -4.55
N VAL A 269 6.04 -20.93 -4.77
CA VAL A 269 7.37 -20.56 -5.30
C VAL A 269 7.25 -20.00 -6.73
N ALA A 270 6.40 -20.59 -7.58
CA ALA A 270 6.15 -20.08 -8.93
C ALA A 270 5.51 -18.68 -8.90
N CYS A 271 4.54 -18.46 -8.03
CA CYS A 271 3.90 -17.15 -7.85
C CYS A 271 4.88 -16.10 -7.32
N LEU A 272 5.72 -16.41 -6.34
CA LEU A 272 6.75 -15.49 -5.83
C LEU A 272 7.74 -15.08 -6.94
N LYS A 273 8.14 -16.04 -7.78
CA LYS A 273 9.00 -15.76 -8.96
C LYS A 273 8.30 -14.81 -9.94
N ARG A 274 7.01 -15.04 -10.22
CA ARG A 274 6.21 -14.18 -11.09
C ARG A 274 6.03 -12.77 -10.52
N MET A 275 5.71 -12.64 -9.23
CA MET A 275 5.57 -11.33 -8.58
C MET A 275 6.81 -10.46 -8.77
N ARG A 276 7.99 -11.05 -8.59
CA ARG A 276 9.27 -10.39 -8.85
C ARG A 276 9.41 -9.98 -10.33
N GLU A 277 9.07 -10.86 -11.26
CA GLU A 277 9.08 -10.56 -12.71
C GLU A 277 8.06 -9.49 -13.11
N ASN A 278 6.95 -9.35 -12.39
CA ASN A 278 5.95 -8.31 -12.64
C ASN A 278 6.38 -6.96 -12.06
N ALA A 279 7.03 -6.94 -10.88
CA ALA A 279 7.66 -5.74 -10.33
C ALA A 279 8.68 -5.14 -11.32
N PHE A 280 9.46 -6.03 -11.94
CA PHE A 280 9.86 -5.99 -13.34
C PHE A 280 9.23 -4.94 -14.27
N SER A 281 8.17 -5.42 -14.94
CA SER A 281 7.46 -4.72 -16.01
C SER A 281 6.98 -3.32 -15.59
N LYS A 282 6.71 -3.11 -14.29
CA LYS A 282 6.34 -1.80 -13.76
C LYS A 282 7.43 -0.74 -13.94
N LEU A 283 8.71 -1.11 -13.95
CA LEU A 283 9.82 -0.16 -14.15
C LEU A 283 9.86 0.38 -15.58
N LEU A 284 9.47 -0.44 -16.56
CA LEU A 284 9.48 -0.09 -17.98
C LEU A 284 8.21 0.65 -18.42
N GLN A 285 7.13 0.50 -17.65
CA GLN A 285 5.88 1.19 -17.92
C GLN A 285 5.96 2.62 -17.39
N HIS A 286 5.63 3.59 -18.24
CA HIS A 286 5.23 4.92 -17.74
C HIS A 286 4.06 4.71 -16.79
N HIS A 287 4.12 5.35 -15.61
CA HIS A 287 3.18 5.10 -14.53
C HIS A 287 1.74 5.12 -15.07
N SER A 288 1.07 3.97 -15.05
CA SER A 288 -0.38 3.92 -15.26
C SER A 288 -1.03 4.49 -14.00
N GLN A 289 -1.89 5.47 -14.16
CA GLN A 289 -2.65 6.13 -13.09
C GLN A 289 -3.59 5.19 -12.29
N ASP A 290 -3.51 3.87 -12.53
CA ASP A 290 -4.45 2.84 -12.08
C ASP A 290 -3.90 1.94 -10.96
N ILE A 291 -2.81 2.31 -10.28
CA ILE A 291 -2.31 1.50 -9.14
C ILE A 291 -3.10 1.88 -7.89
N TRP A 292 -4.12 1.10 -7.61
CA TRP A 292 -4.87 1.20 -6.37
C TRP A 292 -4.06 0.61 -5.20
N GLN A 293 -4.17 1.23 -4.03
CA GLN A 293 -3.56 0.73 -2.78
C GLN A 293 -4.45 -0.30 -2.07
N VAL A 294 -5.68 -0.48 -2.57
CA VAL A 294 -6.71 -1.33 -1.99
C VAL A 294 -7.30 -2.21 -3.08
N VAL A 295 -7.68 -3.42 -2.70
CA VAL A 295 -8.31 -4.37 -3.61
C VAL A 295 -9.74 -3.92 -3.97
N PRO A 296 -10.28 -4.23 -5.17
CA PRO A 296 -11.61 -3.76 -5.59
C PRO A 296 -12.78 -4.16 -4.67
N TRP A 297 -12.65 -5.25 -3.91
CA TRP A 297 -13.68 -5.72 -2.97
C TRP A 297 -13.44 -5.26 -1.52
N ALA A 298 -12.48 -4.38 -1.29
CA ALA A 298 -12.28 -3.76 0.02
C ALA A 298 -13.49 -2.91 0.44
N VAL A 299 -13.61 -2.70 1.74
CA VAL A 299 -14.69 -1.92 2.37
C VAL A 299 -14.17 -0.62 3.00
N HIS A 300 -13.05 -0.11 2.49
CA HIS A 300 -12.46 1.17 2.91
C HIS A 300 -12.01 1.93 1.66
N SER A 301 -12.15 3.25 1.72
CA SER A 301 -11.70 4.22 0.73
C SER A 301 -10.35 4.80 1.14
N TYR A 302 -9.76 5.60 0.24
CA TYR A 302 -8.62 6.45 0.58
C TYR A 302 -8.47 7.60 -0.41
N TYR A 303 -7.80 8.66 0.06
CA TYR A 303 -7.27 9.75 -0.75
C TYR A 303 -5.76 9.60 -0.92
N SER A 304 -5.32 9.65 -2.17
CA SER A 304 -3.90 9.70 -2.54
C SER A 304 -3.44 11.14 -2.69
N LEU A 305 -2.71 11.66 -1.71
CA LEU A 305 -2.01 12.96 -1.81
C LEU A 305 -1.13 13.05 -3.07
N ARG A 306 -0.46 11.94 -3.42
CA ARG A 306 0.49 11.89 -4.55
C ARG A 306 -0.20 12.02 -5.89
N ASN A 307 -1.31 11.29 -6.07
CA ASN A 307 -2.02 11.24 -7.34
C ASN A 307 -3.16 12.27 -7.42
N HIS A 308 -3.45 12.96 -6.31
CA HIS A 308 -4.62 13.79 -6.13
C HIS A 308 -5.88 13.04 -6.61
N MET A 309 -6.12 11.90 -5.98
CA MET A 309 -7.12 10.92 -6.40
C MET A 309 -7.85 10.35 -5.18
N VAL A 310 -9.17 10.23 -5.25
CA VAL A 310 -9.98 9.46 -4.29
C VAL A 310 -10.38 8.13 -4.90
N VAL A 311 -10.34 7.06 -4.10
CA VAL A 311 -10.67 5.70 -4.54
C VAL A 311 -11.74 5.11 -3.63
N PHE A 312 -12.84 4.67 -4.22
CA PHE A 312 -13.95 3.99 -3.55
C PHE A 312 -14.14 2.59 -4.16
N PRO A 313 -13.67 1.52 -3.50
CA PRO A 313 -13.79 0.17 -4.03
C PRO A 313 -15.23 -0.33 -4.11
N ALA A 314 -15.50 -1.22 -5.07
CA ALA A 314 -16.78 -1.88 -5.30
C ALA A 314 -17.35 -2.54 -4.03
N GLY A 315 -16.49 -3.03 -3.14
CA GLY A 315 -16.88 -3.61 -1.86
C GLY A 315 -17.62 -2.67 -0.92
N MET A 316 -17.48 -1.34 -1.07
CA MET A 316 -18.23 -0.34 -0.29
C MET A 316 -19.67 -0.15 -0.79
N PHE A 317 -19.96 -0.47 -2.05
CA PHE A 317 -21.24 -0.19 -2.70
C PHE A 317 -22.25 -1.34 -2.56
N ARG A 318 -22.43 -1.78 -1.32
CA ARG A 318 -23.35 -2.86 -0.93
C ARG A 318 -23.91 -2.59 0.47
N SER A 319 -24.97 -3.32 0.83
CA SER A 319 -25.54 -3.27 2.17
C SER A 319 -24.49 -3.61 3.24
N PRO A 320 -24.44 -2.88 4.37
CA PRO A 320 -25.40 -1.85 4.81
C PRO A 320 -25.11 -0.42 4.31
N PHE A 321 -24.01 -0.18 3.59
CA PHE A 321 -23.56 1.17 3.25
C PHE A 321 -24.27 1.77 2.03
N PHE A 322 -24.70 0.93 1.10
CA PHE A 322 -25.28 1.39 -0.16
C PHE A 322 -26.23 0.35 -0.76
N HIS A 323 -27.33 0.82 -1.34
CA HIS A 323 -28.16 0.04 -2.25
C HIS A 323 -28.95 0.95 -3.18
N VAL A 324 -29.12 0.55 -4.44
CA VAL A 324 -29.86 1.34 -5.43
C VAL A 324 -31.34 1.54 -5.09
N GLN A 325 -31.89 0.73 -4.18
CA GLN A 325 -33.27 0.84 -3.69
C GLN A 325 -33.39 1.49 -2.31
N PHE A 326 -32.28 1.87 -1.68
CA PHE A 326 -32.35 2.61 -0.42
C PHE A 326 -32.86 4.03 -0.64
N PRO A 327 -33.56 4.64 0.32
CA PRO A 327 -33.84 6.07 0.30
C PRO A 327 -32.54 6.86 0.15
N SER A 328 -32.59 7.98 -0.59
CA SER A 328 -31.41 8.84 -0.81
C SER A 328 -30.75 9.25 0.51
N ALA A 329 -31.53 9.58 1.54
CA ALA A 329 -31.06 9.89 2.88
C ALA A 329 -30.16 8.79 3.48
N VAL A 330 -30.47 7.51 3.24
CA VAL A 330 -29.67 6.39 3.75
C VAL A 330 -28.36 6.27 2.97
N ASN A 331 -28.41 6.40 1.64
CA ASN A 331 -27.20 6.35 0.82
C ASN A 331 -26.28 7.54 1.14
N PHE A 332 -26.79 8.78 1.22
CA PHE A 332 -25.99 9.95 1.59
C PHE A 332 -25.48 9.89 3.02
N GLY A 333 -26.33 9.48 3.98
CA GLY A 333 -25.93 9.33 5.39
C GLY A 333 -24.94 8.19 5.67
N ALA A 334 -24.79 7.23 4.74
CA ALA A 334 -23.81 6.17 4.81
C ALA A 334 -22.64 6.41 3.84
N ILE A 335 -22.75 5.98 2.57
CA ILE A 335 -21.65 6.11 1.60
C ILE A 335 -21.33 7.57 1.25
N GLY A 336 -22.31 8.48 1.29
CA GLY A 336 -22.09 9.90 1.02
C GLY A 336 -21.17 10.58 2.04
N VAL A 337 -21.24 10.18 3.31
CA VAL A 337 -20.33 10.67 4.36
C VAL A 337 -18.89 10.28 4.03
N PHE A 338 -18.63 9.02 3.64
CA PHE A 338 -17.30 8.57 3.23
C PHE A 338 -16.81 9.29 1.96
N MET A 339 -17.70 9.51 0.99
CA MET A 339 -17.36 10.26 -0.22
C MET A 339 -16.90 11.69 0.09
N ALA A 340 -17.62 12.39 0.97
CA ALA A 340 -17.27 13.74 1.38
C ALA A 340 -16.03 13.77 2.29
N HIS A 341 -15.85 12.76 3.16
CA HIS A 341 -14.66 12.59 3.99
C HIS A 341 -13.38 12.51 3.15
N GLU A 342 -13.34 11.64 2.14
CA GLU A 342 -12.16 11.51 1.27
C GLU A 342 -11.93 12.74 0.40
N LEU A 343 -12.99 13.44 -0.01
CA LEU A 343 -12.88 14.72 -0.70
C LEU A 343 -12.19 15.77 0.19
N LEU A 344 -12.52 15.82 1.49
CA LEU A 344 -11.92 16.76 2.44
C LEU A 344 -10.43 16.50 2.70
N HIS A 345 -9.94 15.27 2.51
CA HIS A 345 -8.51 14.99 2.56
C HIS A 345 -7.70 15.77 1.52
N ALA A 346 -8.31 16.20 0.41
CA ALA A 346 -7.67 17.08 -0.56
C ALA A 346 -7.26 18.45 0.03
N PHE A 347 -7.87 18.85 1.15
CA PHE A 347 -7.68 20.17 1.76
C PHE A 347 -6.70 20.19 2.93
N TYR A 348 -6.07 19.06 3.25
CA TYR A 348 -5.11 18.94 4.35
C TYR A 348 -4.01 19.98 4.30
N SER A 349 -3.50 20.30 3.10
CA SER A 349 -2.44 21.30 2.94
C SER A 349 -2.86 22.67 3.44
N TYR A 350 -4.12 23.08 3.32
CA TYR A 350 -4.59 24.38 3.79
C TYR A 350 -4.70 24.47 5.32
N MET A 351 -4.89 23.32 5.98
CA MET A 351 -5.02 23.24 7.45
C MET A 351 -3.68 23.17 8.18
N LEU A 352 -2.60 22.85 7.46
CA LEU A 352 -1.25 22.82 8.03
C LEU A 352 -0.70 24.24 8.24
N PRO A 353 0.18 24.44 9.25
CA PRO A 353 0.81 25.73 9.47
C PRO A 353 1.51 26.27 8.22
N GLY A 354 1.16 27.49 7.80
CA GLY A 354 1.68 28.12 6.58
C GLY A 354 1.06 27.62 5.27
N GLY A 355 0.09 26.70 5.35
CA GLY A 355 -0.62 26.12 4.22
C GLY A 355 -1.57 27.07 3.50
N CYS A 356 -2.05 28.09 4.21
CA CYS A 356 -2.77 29.20 3.61
C CYS A 356 -2.28 30.54 4.19
N PRO A 357 -1.24 31.16 3.60
CA PRO A 357 -0.64 32.38 4.13
C PRO A 357 -1.56 33.60 4.11
N THR A 358 -2.51 33.66 3.18
CA THR A 358 -3.45 34.78 3.00
C THR A 358 -4.76 34.58 3.76
N CYS A 359 -5.02 33.37 4.25
CA CYS A 359 -6.20 33.05 5.05
C CYS A 359 -6.19 33.73 6.43
N ASN A 360 -7.38 33.85 7.01
CA ASN A 360 -7.55 34.28 8.40
C ASN A 360 -7.19 33.13 9.36
N SER A 361 -5.91 33.06 9.72
CA SER A 361 -5.36 32.02 10.59
C SER A 361 -6.00 32.00 11.98
N THR A 362 -6.50 33.13 12.49
CA THR A 362 -7.15 33.18 13.80
C THR A 362 -8.50 32.46 13.79
N VAL A 363 -9.30 32.63 12.73
CA VAL A 363 -10.59 31.94 12.59
C VAL A 363 -10.38 30.43 12.39
N LEU A 364 -9.40 30.06 11.55
CA LEU A 364 -9.05 28.65 11.33
C LEU A 364 -8.55 27.99 12.63
N GLN A 365 -7.60 28.61 13.33
CA GLN A 365 -7.03 28.06 14.55
C GLN A 365 -8.11 27.87 15.62
N LYS A 366 -9.02 28.83 15.79
CA LYS A 366 -10.15 28.69 16.72
C LYS A 366 -11.04 27.49 16.38
N SER A 367 -11.25 27.22 15.10
CA SER A 367 -12.05 26.07 14.64
C SER A 367 -11.32 24.75 14.90
N ILE A 368 -10.00 24.72 14.67
CA ILE A 368 -9.12 23.59 14.98
C ILE A 368 -9.13 23.30 16.48
N ASP A 369 -8.90 24.31 17.32
CA ASP A 369 -8.85 24.18 18.78
C ASP A 369 -10.17 23.63 19.31
N CYS A 370 -11.31 24.12 18.81
CA CYS A 370 -12.63 23.62 19.18
C CYS A 370 -12.78 22.11 18.90
N LEU A 371 -12.28 21.64 17.75
CA LEU A 371 -12.36 20.24 17.37
C LEU A 371 -11.38 19.37 18.20
N VAL A 372 -10.17 19.87 18.46
CA VAL A 372 -9.20 19.19 19.33
C VAL A 372 -9.79 19.01 20.74
N GLU A 373 -10.30 20.09 21.33
CA GLU A 373 -10.92 20.07 22.66
C GLU A 373 -12.11 19.11 22.73
N GLN A 374 -12.95 19.08 21.69
CA GLN A 374 -14.07 18.14 21.60
C GLN A 374 -13.60 16.68 21.70
N TYR A 375 -12.62 16.29 20.88
CA TYR A 375 -12.16 14.89 20.84
C TYR A 375 -11.34 14.50 22.09
N GLU A 376 -10.61 15.45 22.68
CA GLU A 376 -9.88 15.24 23.94
C GLU A 376 -10.82 15.16 25.16
N SER A 377 -12.06 15.65 25.05
CA SER A 377 -13.07 15.56 26.11
C SER A 377 -13.71 14.17 26.25
N PHE A 378 -13.51 13.27 25.28
CA PHE A 378 -14.06 11.91 25.35
C PHE A 378 -13.45 11.11 26.51
N GLY A 379 -14.21 10.17 27.08
CA GLY A 379 -13.79 9.39 28.27
C GLY A 379 -12.59 8.46 28.05
N PHE A 380 -12.10 8.35 26.82
CA PHE A 380 -10.87 7.66 26.45
C PHE A 380 -9.78 8.71 26.17
N LYS A 381 -8.53 8.41 26.52
CA LYS A 381 -7.39 9.29 26.19
C LYS A 381 -7.14 9.31 24.67
N ILE A 382 -7.82 10.20 23.96
CA ILE A 382 -7.58 10.49 22.55
C ILE A 382 -6.65 11.70 22.47
N ASN A 383 -5.70 11.67 21.53
CA ASN A 383 -4.91 12.84 21.19
C ASN A 383 -5.62 13.56 20.05
N GLY A 384 -6.32 14.65 20.38
CA GLY A 384 -7.13 15.40 19.41
C GLY A 384 -6.27 16.06 18.34
N THR A 385 -5.05 16.48 18.71
CA THR A 385 -4.07 17.03 17.76
C THR A 385 -3.61 15.96 16.76
N PHE A 386 -3.34 14.74 17.23
CA PHE A 386 -2.92 13.63 16.38
C PHE A 386 -4.01 13.17 15.41
N THR A 387 -5.28 13.29 15.81
CA THR A 387 -6.45 12.84 15.02
C THR A 387 -7.13 13.96 14.24
N LEU A 388 -6.63 15.20 14.34
CA LEU A 388 -7.28 16.40 13.83
C LEU A 388 -7.74 16.29 12.37
N LEU A 389 -6.89 15.79 11.49
CA LEU A 389 -7.18 15.73 10.04
C LEU A 389 -8.31 14.75 9.72
N GLU A 390 -8.37 13.61 10.42
CA GLU A 390 -9.46 12.63 10.32
C GLU A 390 -10.75 13.18 10.92
N ASN A 391 -10.66 13.75 12.12
CA ASN A 391 -11.80 14.36 12.81
C ASN A 391 -12.44 15.48 11.97
N THR A 392 -11.61 16.25 11.25
CA THR A 392 -12.08 17.32 10.36
C THR A 392 -12.81 16.74 9.16
N ALA A 393 -12.25 15.70 8.55
CA ALA A 393 -12.85 15.00 7.42
C ALA A 393 -14.19 14.33 7.80
N ASP A 394 -14.28 13.71 8.98
CA ASP A 394 -15.51 13.13 9.51
C ASP A 394 -16.59 14.18 9.75
N THR A 395 -16.24 15.24 10.48
CA THR A 395 -17.20 16.29 10.88
C THR A 395 -17.70 17.06 9.65
N GLY A 396 -16.78 17.45 8.76
CA GLY A 396 -17.12 18.11 7.51
C GLY A 396 -17.85 17.18 6.54
N GLY A 397 -17.42 15.92 6.45
CA GLY A 397 -18.01 14.92 5.55
C GLY A 397 -19.46 14.66 5.87
N LEU A 398 -19.79 14.54 7.17
CA LEU A 398 -21.17 14.43 7.63
C LEU A 398 -21.99 15.68 7.31
N ALA A 399 -21.43 16.88 7.54
CA ALA A 399 -22.12 18.14 7.25
C ALA A 399 -22.42 18.31 5.76
N ILE A 400 -21.47 18.01 4.88
CA ILE A 400 -21.63 18.07 3.42
C ILE A 400 -22.67 17.04 2.97
N ALA A 401 -22.55 15.78 3.41
CA ALA A 401 -23.50 14.73 3.05
C ALA A 401 -24.93 15.05 3.51
N TYR A 402 -25.09 15.70 4.66
CA TYR A 402 -26.39 16.16 5.15
C TYR A 402 -26.95 17.33 4.34
N GLN A 403 -26.12 18.23 3.82
CA GLN A 403 -26.56 19.36 3.01
C GLN A 403 -26.95 18.98 1.57
N VAL A 404 -26.39 17.89 1.04
CA VAL A 404 -26.77 17.37 -0.28
C VAL A 404 -28.22 16.85 -0.27
N PHE A 405 -28.66 16.29 0.86
CA PHE A 405 -30.01 15.77 1.07
C PHE A 405 -30.96 16.87 1.57
#